data_AF-A0A3R8IVP6-F1
#
_entry.id   AF-A0A3R8IVP6-F1
#
_cell.length_a   1.000
_cell.length_b   1.000
_cell.length_c   1.000
_cell.angle_alpha   90.00
_cell.angle_beta   90.00
_cell.angle_gamma   90.00
#
_symmetry.space_group_name_H-M   'P 1'
#
loop_
_entity.id
_entity.type
_entity.pdbx_description
1 polymer ?
#
loop_
_entity_poly.entity_id
_entity_poly.type
_entity_poly.pdbx_seq_one_letter_code
_entity_poly.pdbx_strand_id
1 'polypeptide(L)'
;MNAFTSTNEQPKPPPAARDMQSVVDAALATLVAARFAPGRYARWLGNAREQRGGSGGEGGAVNPYGCADAANILYTLGHFPRTSDADEARERDAAVRALQEMQNADSGLFCEATHHTYHVTAHCAAALELFDARPRHPLRTLGFLDAPDALENFLEQLDWKKSPWNSSHQGAGIFAARVIAGEATPGWQERYFAWLWREADEVSGFWRRGAVATSAAEAEERRGAAGDERAPLFHSLAGSFHYLFNHEHARRPLRFPSAMIDSCLRIRAQNQHPTLGAAVSFAEVDWVYCLTRASRQCAHRFAEAQAALREFAAEYCDFLLMLVRDARTQGRPPFEDLHTLFGMLCALAELQTALPGTIRTARPLHLVLDRRPFI
;
A
#
# COMPACT_ATOMS: atom_id res chain seq x y z
N MET A 1 -32.76 50.42 1.62
CA MET A 1 -32.91 49.48 0.49
C MET A 1 -31.53 49.02 0.07
N ASN A 2 -31.10 47.84 0.50
CA ASN A 2 -29.92 47.15 -0.05
C ASN A 2 -30.32 45.69 -0.26
N ALA A 3 -30.43 45.30 -1.51
CA ALA A 3 -30.82 43.96 -1.92
C ALA A 3 -29.61 43.03 -1.83
N PHE A 4 -29.69 42.03 -0.95
CA PHE A 4 -28.83 40.85 -0.98
C PHE A 4 -29.34 39.94 -2.10
N THR A 5 -28.68 39.94 -3.24
CA THR A 5 -28.84 38.89 -4.26
C THR A 5 -27.98 37.70 -3.87
N SER A 6 -28.58 36.76 -3.12
CA SER A 6 -28.04 35.41 -2.97
C SER A 6 -28.22 34.68 -4.30
N THR A 7 -27.13 34.48 -5.03
CA THR A 7 -27.11 33.57 -6.19
C THR A 7 -27.26 32.15 -5.66
N ASN A 8 -28.49 31.68 -5.74
CA ASN A 8 -28.89 30.31 -5.43
C ASN A 8 -28.39 29.40 -6.58
N GLU A 9 -27.09 29.13 -6.63
CA GLU A 9 -26.56 28.07 -7.50
C GLU A 9 -27.09 26.74 -6.96
N GLN A 10 -28.02 26.13 -7.69
CA GLN A 10 -28.44 24.77 -7.41
C GLN A 10 -27.21 23.86 -7.44
N PRO A 11 -27.02 22.99 -6.44
CA PRO A 11 -25.90 22.06 -6.43
C PRO A 11 -25.98 21.20 -7.71
N LYS A 12 -24.91 21.24 -8.52
CA LYS A 12 -24.78 20.36 -9.69
C LYS A 12 -25.01 18.90 -9.23
N PRO A 13 -25.77 18.10 -10.00
CA PRO A 13 -25.92 16.69 -9.67
C PRO A 13 -24.53 16.06 -9.57
N PRO A 14 -24.30 15.15 -8.59
CA PRO A 14 -23.03 14.47 -8.47
C PRO A 14 -22.69 13.77 -9.80
N PRO A 15 -21.41 13.73 -10.21
CA PRO A 15 -21.02 12.99 -11.40
C PRO A 15 -21.51 11.55 -11.29
N ALA A 16 -21.96 10.98 -12.41
CA ALA A 16 -22.47 9.62 -12.44
C ALA A 16 -21.42 8.65 -11.87
N ALA A 17 -21.87 7.74 -11.00
CA ALA A 17 -21.01 6.72 -10.41
C ALA A 17 -20.35 5.89 -11.52
N ARG A 18 -19.04 5.66 -11.41
CA ARG A 18 -18.31 4.77 -12.32
C ARG A 18 -18.53 3.33 -11.92
N ASP A 19 -19.04 2.53 -12.86
CA ASP A 19 -19.20 1.10 -12.67
C ASP A 19 -17.87 0.38 -12.92
N MET A 20 -17.26 -0.12 -11.84
CA MET A 20 -15.96 -0.77 -11.86
C MET A 20 -16.08 -2.30 -11.84
N GLN A 21 -17.26 -2.87 -12.07
CA GLN A 21 -17.45 -4.31 -12.01
C GLN A 21 -16.58 -5.07 -13.02
N SER A 22 -16.36 -4.51 -14.21
CA SER A 22 -15.50 -5.13 -15.23
C SER A 22 -14.03 -5.24 -14.78
N VAL A 23 -13.56 -4.30 -13.95
CA VAL A 23 -12.23 -4.33 -13.34
C VAL A 23 -12.16 -5.40 -12.25
N VAL A 24 -13.21 -5.51 -11.42
CA VAL A 24 -13.34 -6.57 -10.41
C VAL A 24 -13.35 -7.96 -11.04
N ASP A 25 -14.15 -8.15 -12.09
CA ASP A 25 -14.25 -9.44 -12.80
C ASP A 25 -12.91 -9.83 -13.42
N ALA A 26 -12.19 -8.86 -14.00
CA ALA A 26 -10.85 -9.06 -14.52
C ALA A 26 -9.85 -9.45 -13.42
N ALA A 27 -9.89 -8.83 -12.25
CA ALA A 27 -9.04 -9.18 -11.12
C ALA A 27 -9.32 -10.62 -10.61
N LEU A 28 -10.59 -11.01 -10.52
CA LEU A 28 -10.98 -12.38 -10.16
C LEU A 28 -10.49 -13.40 -11.19
N ALA A 29 -10.60 -13.09 -12.48
CA ALA A 29 -10.08 -13.94 -13.55
C ALA A 29 -8.55 -14.10 -13.46
N THR A 30 -7.83 -13.02 -13.14
CA THR A 30 -6.37 -13.08 -12.89
C THR A 30 -6.04 -13.99 -11.71
N LEU A 31 -6.80 -13.92 -10.60
CA LEU A 31 -6.59 -14.83 -9.47
C LEU A 31 -6.81 -16.30 -9.84
N VAL A 32 -7.83 -16.60 -10.65
CA VAL A 32 -8.08 -17.96 -11.14
C VAL A 32 -6.91 -18.44 -11.98
N ALA A 33 -6.39 -17.60 -12.89
CA ALA A 33 -5.25 -17.95 -13.73
C ALA A 33 -3.95 -18.15 -12.94
N ALA A 34 -3.77 -17.45 -11.82
CA ALA A 34 -2.58 -17.55 -10.98
C ALA A 34 -2.60 -18.75 -10.01
N ARG A 35 -3.75 -19.41 -9.82
CA ARG A 35 -3.93 -20.45 -8.81
C ARG A 35 -3.41 -21.80 -9.28
N PHE A 36 -2.56 -22.43 -8.46
CA PHE A 36 -2.13 -23.83 -8.65
C PHE A 36 -2.98 -24.82 -7.87
N ALA A 37 -3.29 -24.46 -6.62
CA ALA A 37 -4.02 -25.29 -5.67
C ALA A 37 -4.65 -24.37 -4.60
N PRO A 38 -5.49 -24.89 -3.70
CA PRO A 38 -5.96 -24.14 -2.54
C PRO A 38 -4.84 -23.40 -1.82
N GLY A 39 -4.98 -22.08 -1.71
CA GLY A 39 -3.98 -21.24 -1.04
C GLY A 39 -2.62 -21.06 -1.73
N ARG A 40 -2.40 -21.64 -2.93
CA ARG A 40 -1.11 -21.61 -3.64
C ARG A 40 -1.22 -20.88 -4.96
N TYR A 41 -0.49 -19.78 -5.08
CA TYR A 41 -0.58 -18.87 -6.21
C TYR A 41 0.82 -18.50 -6.74
N ALA A 42 0.92 -18.35 -8.06
CA ALA A 42 2.00 -17.61 -8.69
C ALA A 42 1.78 -16.11 -8.48
N ARG A 43 2.86 -15.33 -8.50
CA ARG A 43 2.78 -13.88 -8.59
C ARG A 43 2.60 -13.39 -10.03
N TRP A 44 3.39 -13.93 -10.96
CA TRP A 44 3.45 -13.45 -12.34
C TRP A 44 2.73 -14.39 -13.32
N LEU A 45 2.14 -13.79 -14.35
CA LEU A 45 1.44 -14.44 -15.45
C LEU A 45 1.94 -13.89 -16.79
N GLY A 46 1.52 -14.53 -17.88
CA GLY A 46 1.76 -14.04 -19.24
C GLY A 46 3.21 -13.59 -19.48
N ASN A 47 3.38 -12.40 -20.03
CA ASN A 47 4.70 -11.85 -20.35
C ASN A 47 5.54 -11.59 -19.10
N ALA A 48 4.92 -11.14 -18.00
CA ALA A 48 5.62 -10.92 -16.74
C ALA A 48 6.28 -12.22 -16.23
N ARG A 49 5.62 -13.36 -16.40
CA ARG A 49 6.19 -14.68 -16.05
C ARG A 49 7.41 -15.01 -16.91
N GLU A 50 7.35 -14.77 -18.22
CA GLU A 50 8.45 -15.06 -19.15
C GLU A 50 9.68 -14.20 -18.84
N GLN A 51 9.48 -12.90 -18.63
CA GLN A 51 10.56 -11.97 -18.30
C GLN A 51 11.27 -12.31 -16.98
N ARG A 52 10.53 -12.86 -16.01
CA ARG A 52 11.06 -13.27 -14.70
C ARG A 52 11.60 -14.71 -14.68
N GLY A 53 11.36 -15.49 -15.75
CA GLY A 53 11.77 -16.88 -15.89
C GLY A 53 13.22 -17.13 -16.35
N GLY A 54 13.95 -16.08 -16.77
CA GLY A 54 15.30 -16.20 -17.33
C GLY A 54 16.36 -16.76 -16.36
N SER A 55 17.09 -17.78 -16.83
CA SER A 55 18.27 -18.47 -16.24
C SER A 55 18.23 -18.87 -14.75
N GLY A 56 17.04 -18.98 -14.15
CA GLY A 56 16.84 -19.55 -12.82
C GLY A 56 15.47 -19.27 -12.19
N GLY A 57 14.49 -18.81 -12.98
CA GLY A 57 13.40 -17.97 -12.48
C GLY A 57 12.19 -18.67 -11.87
N GLU A 58 11.81 -18.21 -10.67
CA GLU A 58 10.55 -18.49 -9.96
C GLU A 58 9.28 -17.90 -10.64
N GLY A 59 9.41 -17.38 -11.87
CA GLY A 59 8.36 -16.61 -12.56
C GLY A 59 7.00 -17.29 -12.67
N GLY A 60 6.96 -18.62 -12.60
CA GLY A 60 5.73 -19.42 -12.58
C GLY A 60 5.64 -20.42 -11.44
N ALA A 61 6.37 -20.21 -10.34
CA ALA A 61 6.32 -21.06 -9.16
C ALA A 61 5.33 -20.48 -8.13
N VAL A 62 4.97 -21.30 -7.13
CA VAL A 62 4.32 -20.81 -5.92
C VAL A 62 5.26 -19.81 -5.26
N ASN A 63 4.74 -18.64 -4.91
CA ASN A 63 5.55 -17.52 -4.43
C ASN A 63 4.91 -16.90 -3.17
N PRO A 64 5.69 -16.50 -2.15
CA PRO A 64 5.16 -15.88 -0.93
C PRO A 64 4.26 -14.67 -1.19
N TYR A 65 4.66 -13.79 -2.12
CA TYR A 65 3.84 -12.66 -2.54
C TYR A 65 2.60 -13.12 -3.29
N GLY A 66 2.74 -14.03 -4.25
CA GLY A 66 1.59 -14.56 -4.99
C GLY A 66 0.48 -15.05 -4.05
N CYS A 67 0.85 -15.82 -3.02
CA CYS A 67 -0.11 -16.32 -2.02
C CYS A 67 -0.65 -15.20 -1.10
N ALA A 68 0.21 -14.29 -0.64
CA ALA A 68 -0.21 -13.18 0.22
C ALA A 68 -1.12 -12.19 -0.52
N ASP A 69 -0.73 -11.77 -1.72
CA ASP A 69 -1.50 -10.90 -2.61
C ASP A 69 -2.85 -11.53 -2.94
N ALA A 70 -2.91 -12.84 -3.22
CA ALA A 70 -4.17 -13.53 -3.47
C ALA A 70 -5.13 -13.45 -2.28
N ALA A 71 -4.64 -13.68 -1.06
CA ALA A 71 -5.45 -13.55 0.17
C ALA A 71 -5.97 -12.10 0.33
N ASN A 72 -5.11 -11.13 0.11
CA ASN A 72 -5.45 -9.72 0.20
C ASN A 72 -6.47 -9.30 -0.87
N ILE A 73 -6.28 -9.70 -2.12
CA ILE A 73 -7.21 -9.41 -3.23
C ILE A 73 -8.57 -10.06 -2.95
N LEU A 74 -8.62 -11.33 -2.54
CA LEU A 74 -9.87 -12.00 -2.19
C LEU A 74 -10.60 -11.27 -1.06
N TYR A 75 -9.87 -10.78 -0.05
CA TYR A 75 -10.47 -9.96 1.01
C TYR A 75 -11.02 -8.64 0.48
N THR A 76 -10.21 -7.88 -0.27
CA THR A 76 -10.60 -6.58 -0.84
C THR A 76 -11.83 -6.70 -1.73
N LEU A 77 -11.96 -7.76 -2.52
CA LEU A 77 -13.10 -7.99 -3.41
C LEU A 77 -14.34 -8.58 -2.71
N GLY A 78 -14.25 -8.91 -1.42
CA GLY A 78 -15.36 -9.54 -0.68
C GLY A 78 -15.58 -11.01 -1.05
N HIS A 79 -14.52 -11.73 -1.43
CA HIS A 79 -14.46 -13.15 -1.78
C HIS A 79 -13.57 -13.96 -0.82
N PHE A 80 -13.28 -13.43 0.37
CA PHE A 80 -12.46 -14.12 1.35
C PHE A 80 -13.15 -15.40 1.87
N PRO A 81 -12.45 -16.55 1.98
CA PRO A 81 -13.03 -17.79 2.48
C PRO A 81 -13.56 -17.65 3.92
N ARG A 82 -14.81 -18.06 4.15
CA ARG A 82 -15.49 -18.02 5.46
C ARG A 82 -15.42 -19.38 6.15
N THR A 83 -15.56 -19.37 7.47
CA THR A 83 -15.54 -20.57 8.31
C THR A 83 -16.91 -21.25 8.46
N SER A 84 -17.99 -20.58 8.03
CA SER A 84 -19.35 -21.12 8.14
C SER A 84 -19.67 -22.20 7.09
N ASP A 85 -18.86 -22.32 6.05
CA ASP A 85 -18.96 -23.33 5.01
C ASP A 85 -17.76 -24.29 5.09
N ALA A 86 -17.99 -25.59 4.96
CA ALA A 86 -16.96 -26.61 5.16
C ALA A 86 -15.88 -26.60 4.07
N ASP A 87 -16.24 -26.22 2.84
CA ASP A 87 -15.31 -26.17 1.71
C ASP A 87 -14.47 -24.90 1.79
N GLU A 88 -15.10 -23.76 2.10
CA GLU A 88 -14.39 -22.50 2.36
C GLU A 88 -13.46 -22.61 3.59
N ALA A 89 -13.85 -23.34 4.65
CA ALA A 89 -12.98 -23.60 5.79
C ALA A 89 -11.72 -24.40 5.40
N ARG A 90 -11.86 -25.43 4.54
CA ARG A 90 -10.72 -26.18 4.03
C ARG A 90 -9.81 -25.33 3.13
N GLU A 91 -10.39 -24.43 2.34
CA GLU A 91 -9.63 -23.46 1.54
C GLU A 91 -8.80 -22.54 2.44
N ARG A 92 -9.41 -22.04 3.52
CA ARG A 92 -8.77 -21.17 4.51
C ARG A 92 -7.58 -21.86 5.17
N ASP A 93 -7.77 -23.09 5.65
CA ASP A 93 -6.71 -23.88 6.27
C ASP A 93 -5.56 -24.19 5.29
N ALA A 94 -5.89 -24.45 4.01
CA ALA A 94 -4.90 -24.67 2.98
C ALA A 94 -4.08 -23.39 2.69
N ALA A 95 -4.71 -22.21 2.66
CA ALA A 95 -4.04 -20.93 2.50
C ALA A 95 -3.08 -20.63 3.66
N VAL A 96 -3.52 -20.85 4.91
CA VAL A 96 -2.66 -20.69 6.09
C VAL A 96 -1.45 -21.61 6.02
N ARG A 97 -1.66 -22.90 5.73
CA ARG A 97 -0.56 -23.88 5.59
C ARG A 97 0.39 -23.49 4.47
N ALA A 98 -0.13 -23.13 3.29
CA ALA A 98 0.69 -22.76 2.14
C ALA A 98 1.61 -21.58 2.45
N LEU A 99 1.10 -20.53 3.10
CA LEU A 99 1.92 -19.41 3.56
C LEU A 99 2.94 -19.87 4.61
N GLN A 100 2.51 -20.52 5.68
CA GLN A 100 3.40 -20.92 6.79
C GLN A 100 4.54 -21.85 6.36
N GLU A 101 4.33 -22.73 5.36
CA GLU A 101 5.35 -23.63 4.82
C GLU A 101 6.47 -22.89 4.08
N MET A 102 6.23 -21.67 3.60
CA MET A 102 7.25 -20.84 2.94
C MET A 102 8.08 -20.02 3.92
N GLN A 103 7.79 -20.09 5.21
CA GLN A 103 8.60 -19.44 6.24
C GLN A 103 9.87 -20.26 6.53
N ASN A 104 11.03 -19.60 6.56
CA ASN A 104 12.26 -20.26 6.95
C ASN A 104 12.25 -20.57 8.47
N ALA A 105 12.46 -21.84 8.83
CA ALA A 105 12.38 -22.28 10.23
C ALA A 105 13.52 -21.76 11.11
N ASP A 106 14.71 -21.52 10.54
CA ASP A 106 15.91 -21.12 11.27
C ASP A 106 15.92 -19.62 11.57
N SER A 107 15.62 -18.79 10.56
CA SER A 107 15.57 -17.33 10.69
C SER A 107 14.22 -16.82 11.21
N GLY A 108 13.15 -17.56 10.93
CA GLY A 108 11.77 -17.10 11.10
C GLY A 108 11.29 -16.14 10.01
N LEU A 109 12.06 -15.91 8.95
CA LEU A 109 11.73 -14.93 7.91
C LEU A 109 11.13 -15.57 6.66
N PHE A 110 10.43 -14.76 5.88
CA PHE A 110 10.00 -15.10 4.52
C PHE A 110 10.91 -14.38 3.52
N CYS A 111 11.25 -15.04 2.42
CA CYS A 111 12.15 -14.49 1.40
C CYS A 111 11.56 -14.68 0.00
N GLU A 112 11.81 -13.70 -0.87
CA GLU A 112 11.68 -13.81 -2.32
C GLU A 112 12.66 -12.82 -2.97
N ALA A 113 12.82 -12.89 -4.29
CA ALA A 113 13.92 -12.22 -4.99
C ALA A 113 13.75 -10.69 -5.18
N THR A 114 12.55 -10.13 -5.05
CA THR A 114 12.23 -8.76 -5.48
C THR A 114 12.19 -7.71 -4.37
N HIS A 115 12.05 -8.11 -3.11
CA HIS A 115 11.98 -7.19 -1.97
C HIS A 115 12.91 -7.59 -0.82
N HIS A 116 13.17 -6.62 0.05
CA HIS A 116 13.91 -6.87 1.28
C HIS A 116 13.15 -7.88 2.16
N THR A 117 13.86 -8.84 2.75
CA THR A 117 13.30 -9.94 3.55
C THR A 117 12.34 -9.47 4.65
N TYR A 118 12.59 -8.34 5.31
CA TYR A 118 11.70 -7.80 6.33
C TYR A 118 10.34 -7.35 5.78
N HIS A 119 10.33 -6.83 4.54
CA HIS A 119 9.09 -6.48 3.85
C HIS A 119 8.30 -7.74 3.49
N VAL A 120 8.99 -8.74 2.91
CA VAL A 120 8.37 -10.02 2.56
C VAL A 120 7.76 -10.69 3.79
N THR A 121 8.48 -10.66 4.91
CA THR A 121 8.03 -11.20 6.19
C THR A 121 6.80 -10.47 6.71
N ALA A 122 6.82 -9.13 6.69
CA ALA A 122 5.68 -8.32 7.12
C ALA A 122 4.43 -8.54 6.26
N HIS A 123 4.60 -8.61 4.93
CA HIS A 123 3.51 -8.86 3.99
C HIS A 123 2.87 -10.24 4.18
N CYS A 124 3.69 -11.29 4.31
CA CYS A 124 3.19 -12.64 4.57
C CYS A 124 2.52 -12.75 5.94
N ALA A 125 3.09 -12.11 6.98
CA ALA A 125 2.47 -12.04 8.30
C ALA A 125 1.10 -11.31 8.22
N ALA A 126 1.02 -10.19 7.51
CA ALA A 126 -0.21 -9.43 7.31
C ALA A 126 -1.28 -10.24 6.58
N ALA A 127 -0.90 -11.06 5.59
CA ALA A 127 -1.83 -11.99 4.94
C ALA A 127 -2.30 -13.10 5.89
N LEU A 128 -1.42 -13.67 6.72
CA LEU A 128 -1.80 -14.64 7.75
C LEU A 128 -2.77 -14.06 8.78
N GLU A 129 -2.58 -12.79 9.16
CA GLU A 129 -3.46 -12.07 10.08
C GLU A 129 -4.90 -11.92 9.54
N LEU A 130 -5.10 -11.83 8.21
CA LEU A 130 -6.45 -11.89 7.63
C LEU A 130 -7.15 -13.21 7.91
N PHE A 131 -6.36 -14.29 8.03
CA PHE A 131 -6.83 -15.61 8.42
C PHE A 131 -6.80 -15.83 9.94
N ASP A 132 -6.71 -14.77 10.74
CA ASP A 132 -6.55 -14.84 12.20
C ASP A 132 -5.45 -15.84 12.61
N ALA A 133 -4.44 -15.96 11.76
CA ALA A 133 -3.31 -16.86 11.88
C ALA A 133 -2.01 -16.05 12.02
N ARG A 134 -0.94 -16.73 12.42
CA ARG A 134 0.38 -16.12 12.64
C ARG A 134 1.46 -16.86 11.86
N PRO A 135 2.63 -16.24 11.65
CA PRO A 135 3.82 -16.99 11.25
C PRO A 135 4.03 -18.20 12.17
N ARG A 136 4.49 -19.31 11.60
CA ARG A 136 4.66 -20.59 12.30
C ARG A 136 5.92 -20.62 13.18
N HIS A 137 6.96 -19.93 12.75
CA HIS A 137 8.26 -19.89 13.42
C HIS A 137 8.51 -18.49 14.00
N PRO A 138 9.09 -18.39 15.21
CA PRO A 138 9.45 -17.09 15.78
C PRO A 138 10.47 -16.32 14.91
N LEU A 139 10.39 -14.99 14.89
CA LEU A 139 11.21 -14.10 14.06
C LEU A 139 12.64 -13.92 14.63
N ARG A 140 13.37 -15.02 14.79
CA ARG A 140 14.69 -15.08 15.48
C ARG A 140 15.67 -14.03 15.00
N THR A 141 15.76 -13.82 13.69
CA THR A 141 16.68 -12.82 13.11
C THR A 141 16.33 -11.39 13.52
N LEU A 142 15.11 -11.07 13.94
CA LEU A 142 14.72 -9.75 14.43
C LEU A 142 14.96 -9.56 15.94
N GLY A 143 15.40 -10.60 16.66
CA GLY A 143 15.63 -10.53 18.11
C GLY A 143 16.70 -9.52 18.53
N PHE A 144 17.62 -9.13 17.63
CA PHE A 144 18.64 -8.11 17.94
C PHE A 144 18.01 -6.74 18.26
N LEU A 145 16.80 -6.47 17.76
CA LEU A 145 16.10 -5.20 17.98
C LEU A 145 15.61 -5.02 19.43
N ASP A 146 15.74 -6.05 20.28
CA ASP A 146 15.40 -5.98 21.71
C ASP A 146 16.51 -5.37 22.56
N ALA A 147 17.73 -5.32 22.04
CA ALA A 147 18.82 -4.68 22.74
C ALA A 147 18.53 -3.17 22.96
N PRO A 148 19.06 -2.57 24.04
CA PRO A 148 19.00 -1.13 24.25
C PRO A 148 19.47 -0.37 23.01
N ASP A 149 18.71 0.65 22.60
CA ASP A 149 18.96 1.53 21.45
C ASP A 149 19.03 0.86 20.06
N ALA A 150 18.99 -0.47 19.96
CA ALA A 150 19.16 -1.19 18.69
C ALA A 150 18.07 -0.87 17.67
N LEU A 151 16.83 -0.67 18.12
CA LEU A 151 15.71 -0.28 17.26
C LEU A 151 15.93 1.11 16.64
N GLU A 152 16.25 2.10 17.47
CA GLU A 152 16.47 3.48 17.05
C GLU A 152 17.70 3.58 16.14
N ASN A 153 18.78 2.87 16.50
CA ASN A 153 19.98 2.79 15.66
C ASN A 153 19.70 2.13 14.31
N PHE A 154 18.90 1.07 14.29
CA PHE A 154 18.46 0.45 13.03
C PHE A 154 17.68 1.43 12.16
N LEU A 155 16.71 2.15 12.74
CA LEU A 155 15.90 3.13 12.01
C LEU A 155 16.76 4.30 11.52
N GLU A 156 17.72 4.78 12.30
CA GLU A 156 18.62 5.88 11.93
C GLU A 156 19.52 5.54 10.72
N GLN A 157 19.95 4.28 10.61
CA GLN A 157 20.88 3.82 9.58
C GLN A 157 20.23 3.57 8.22
N LEU A 158 18.90 3.58 8.14
CA LEU A 158 18.20 3.41 6.88
C LEU A 158 18.58 4.53 5.88
N ASP A 159 18.64 4.20 4.59
CA ASP A 159 18.93 5.19 3.55
C ASP A 159 17.69 6.02 3.23
N TRP A 160 17.41 6.88 4.18
CA TRP A 160 16.40 7.88 4.11
C TRP A 160 16.69 8.83 2.92
N LYS A 161 17.96 9.13 2.59
CA LYS A 161 18.34 10.21 1.62
C LYS A 161 18.10 9.83 0.18
N LYS A 162 18.70 8.73 -0.24
CA LYS A 162 18.71 8.36 -1.65
C LYS A 162 17.59 7.36 -1.95
N SER A 163 17.11 6.64 -0.93
CA SER A 163 16.11 5.58 -1.10
C SER A 163 15.04 5.51 0.00
N PRO A 164 14.33 6.60 0.34
CA PRO A 164 13.36 6.58 1.45
C PRO A 164 12.20 5.59 1.23
N TRP A 165 11.78 5.39 -0.03
CA TRP A 165 10.75 4.40 -0.36
C TRP A 165 11.21 2.97 -0.02
N ASN A 166 12.32 2.50 -0.60
CA ASN A 166 12.83 1.16 -0.33
C ASN A 166 13.29 0.97 1.13
N SER A 167 13.80 2.02 1.76
CA SER A 167 14.22 1.98 3.15
C SER A 167 13.04 1.82 4.11
N SER A 168 11.91 2.45 3.80
CA SER A 168 10.68 2.32 4.60
C SER A 168 10.17 0.88 4.68
N HIS A 169 10.39 0.08 3.63
CA HIS A 169 10.01 -1.33 3.59
C HIS A 169 10.60 -2.10 4.77
N GLN A 170 11.81 -1.72 5.20
CA GLN A 170 12.50 -2.34 6.32
C GLN A 170 11.95 -1.80 7.65
N GLY A 171 11.97 -0.48 7.85
CA GLY A 171 11.59 0.14 9.11
C GLY A 171 10.11 -0.02 9.46
N ALA A 172 9.22 0.02 8.47
CA ALA A 172 7.81 -0.29 8.67
C ALA A 172 7.57 -1.79 8.81
N GLY A 173 8.28 -2.61 8.02
CA GLY A 173 8.14 -4.07 8.01
C GLY A 173 8.50 -4.73 9.34
N ILE A 174 9.57 -4.27 10.01
CA ILE A 174 9.95 -4.84 11.32
C ILE A 174 8.87 -4.65 12.38
N PHE A 175 8.14 -3.53 12.36
CA PHE A 175 7.04 -3.29 13.29
C PHE A 175 5.88 -4.22 12.98
N ALA A 176 5.40 -4.22 11.73
CA ALA A 176 4.24 -5.02 11.34
C ALA A 176 4.47 -6.51 11.58
N ALA A 177 5.63 -7.03 11.15
CA ALA A 177 5.99 -8.43 11.34
C ALA A 177 6.00 -8.83 12.83
N ARG A 178 6.67 -8.05 13.68
CA ARG A 178 6.78 -8.36 15.12
C ARG A 178 5.44 -8.22 15.85
N VAL A 179 4.64 -7.21 15.51
CA VAL A 179 3.32 -7.02 16.14
C VAL A 179 2.39 -8.18 15.81
N ILE A 180 2.29 -8.58 14.54
CA ILE A 180 1.44 -9.69 14.11
C ILE A 180 1.93 -11.03 14.70
N ALA A 181 3.25 -11.25 14.73
CA ALA A 181 3.83 -12.44 15.36
C ALA A 181 3.58 -12.50 16.88
N GLY A 182 3.19 -11.39 17.51
CA GLY A 182 3.04 -11.27 18.96
C GLY A 182 4.37 -11.13 19.69
N GLU A 183 5.40 -10.66 19.01
CA GLU A 183 6.78 -10.53 19.50
C GLU A 183 7.18 -9.07 19.80
N ALA A 184 6.27 -8.11 19.59
CA ALA A 184 6.48 -6.70 19.93
C ALA A 184 5.86 -6.35 21.29
N THR A 185 6.70 -6.16 22.32
CA THR A 185 6.23 -5.75 23.65
C THR A 185 5.69 -4.30 23.64
N PRO A 186 4.81 -3.90 24.58
CA PRO A 186 4.34 -2.53 24.66
C PRO A 186 5.47 -1.49 24.76
N GLY A 187 6.52 -1.79 25.54
CA GLY A 187 7.68 -0.90 25.66
C GLY A 187 8.48 -0.77 24.36
N TRP A 188 8.59 -1.85 23.58
CA TRP A 188 9.22 -1.82 22.26
C TRP A 188 8.40 -0.97 21.27
N GLN A 189 7.08 -1.11 21.29
CA GLN A 189 6.19 -0.30 20.44
C GLN A 189 6.24 1.20 20.81
N GLU A 190 6.32 1.54 22.09
CA GLU A 190 6.46 2.94 22.52
C GLU A 190 7.77 3.56 22.02
N ARG A 191 8.90 2.83 22.12
CA ARG A 191 10.18 3.24 21.54
C ARG A 191 10.08 3.51 20.03
N TYR A 192 9.46 2.58 19.30
CA TYR A 192 9.24 2.72 17.85
C TYR A 192 8.49 4.01 17.51
N PHE A 193 7.34 4.25 18.15
CA PHE A 193 6.53 5.43 17.87
C PHE A 193 7.12 6.72 18.43
N ALA A 194 7.86 6.68 19.53
CA ALA A 194 8.59 7.83 20.04
C ALA A 194 9.68 8.28 19.04
N TRP A 195 10.39 7.34 18.41
CA TRP A 195 11.33 7.62 17.32
C TRP A 195 10.59 8.27 16.14
N LEU A 196 9.52 7.64 15.64
CA LEU A 196 8.73 8.17 14.53
C LEU A 196 8.16 9.56 14.83
N TRP A 197 7.69 9.79 16.05
CA TRP A 197 7.19 11.09 16.48
C TRP A 197 8.28 12.16 16.37
N ARG A 198 9.48 11.88 16.89
CA ARG A 198 10.62 12.81 16.85
C ARG A 198 11.06 13.09 15.43
N GLU A 199 11.16 12.06 14.59
CA GLU A 199 11.72 12.12 13.24
C GLU A 199 10.71 12.52 12.14
N ALA A 200 9.47 12.84 12.51
CA ALA A 200 8.54 13.47 11.58
C ALA A 200 9.01 14.88 11.21
N ASP A 201 9.00 15.18 9.92
CA ASP A 201 9.36 16.45 9.33
C ASP A 201 8.17 17.42 9.36
N GLU A 202 8.38 18.61 9.92
CA GLU A 202 7.31 19.60 10.14
C GLU A 202 6.85 20.31 8.85
N VAL A 203 7.71 20.35 7.83
CA VAL A 203 7.43 21.03 6.57
C VAL A 203 6.65 20.13 5.62
N SER A 204 7.04 18.86 5.54
CA SER A 204 6.41 17.90 4.64
C SER A 204 5.36 17.01 5.29
N GLY A 205 5.41 16.83 6.61
CA GLY A 205 4.60 15.84 7.34
C GLY A 205 5.07 14.40 7.16
N PHE A 206 6.13 14.15 6.38
CA PHE A 206 6.71 12.83 6.12
C PHE A 206 7.81 12.48 7.13
N TRP A 207 8.17 11.20 7.23
CA TRP A 207 9.30 10.78 8.06
C TRP A 207 10.64 11.12 7.44
N ARG A 208 11.69 11.04 8.29
CA ARG A 208 13.11 11.48 8.17
C ARG A 208 13.30 12.99 8.07
N ARG A 209 12.94 13.69 9.14
CA ARG A 209 13.29 15.09 9.41
C ARG A 209 14.68 15.49 8.89
N GLY A 210 14.78 16.69 8.32
CA GLY A 210 16.04 17.26 7.83
C GLY A 210 16.52 16.66 6.51
N ALA A 211 15.71 15.77 5.95
CA ALA A 211 16.18 14.86 4.95
C ALA A 211 15.16 14.79 3.77
N VAL A 212 13.86 14.97 4.00
CA VAL A 212 12.88 15.21 2.93
C VAL A 212 13.26 16.42 2.05
N ALA A 213 13.03 16.35 0.74
CA ALA A 213 13.20 17.49 -0.18
C ALA A 213 11.98 18.41 -0.08
N THR A 214 12.17 19.67 0.33
CA THR A 214 11.06 20.51 0.79
C THR A 214 10.55 21.54 -0.21
N SER A 215 11.21 21.77 -1.36
CA SER A 215 10.66 22.65 -2.41
C SER A 215 11.02 22.24 -3.84
N ALA A 216 10.20 22.72 -4.80
CA ALA A 216 10.48 22.58 -6.23
C ALA A 216 11.74 23.37 -6.66
N ALA A 217 11.99 24.53 -6.05
CA ALA A 217 13.21 25.32 -6.26
C ALA A 217 14.46 24.55 -5.81
N GLU A 218 14.40 23.84 -4.67
CA GLU A 218 15.47 22.94 -4.24
C GLU A 218 15.65 21.75 -5.21
N ALA A 219 14.57 21.26 -5.81
CA ALA A 219 14.64 20.15 -6.78
C ALA A 219 15.13 20.59 -8.17
N GLU A 220 14.91 21.85 -8.57
CA GLU A 220 15.23 22.41 -9.89
C GLU A 220 16.61 23.08 -9.93
N GLU A 221 16.97 23.87 -8.92
CA GLU A 221 18.31 24.48 -8.74
C GLU A 221 19.40 23.39 -8.64
N ARG A 222 19.05 22.19 -8.15
CA ARG A 222 20.01 21.10 -7.88
C ARG A 222 20.13 20.06 -8.98
N ARG A 223 19.27 20.06 -10.01
CA ARG A 223 19.52 19.25 -11.25
C ARG A 223 20.79 19.70 -11.98
N GLY A 224 21.31 20.89 -11.68
CA GLY A 224 22.58 21.41 -12.18
C GLY A 224 23.76 21.34 -11.19
N ALA A 225 23.54 21.01 -9.91
CA ALA A 225 24.58 21.02 -8.87
C ALA A 225 24.91 19.60 -8.42
N ALA A 226 26.03 19.06 -8.91
CA ALA A 226 26.58 17.79 -8.44
C ALA A 226 26.89 17.87 -6.93
N GLY A 227 26.05 17.29 -6.07
CA GLY A 227 26.38 17.20 -4.64
C GLY A 227 25.26 16.80 -3.66
N ASP A 228 23.97 16.96 -3.99
CA ASP A 228 22.87 16.58 -3.08
C ASP A 228 22.03 15.43 -3.67
N GLU A 229 22.34 14.20 -3.26
CA GLU A 229 21.74 12.94 -3.77
C GLU A 229 20.35 12.62 -3.17
N ARG A 230 19.56 13.63 -2.77
CA ARG A 230 18.24 13.39 -2.16
C ARG A 230 17.22 12.92 -3.18
N ALA A 231 16.43 11.90 -2.81
CA ALA A 231 15.33 11.42 -3.61
C ALA A 231 14.21 12.47 -3.76
N PRO A 232 13.42 12.42 -4.85
CA PRO A 232 12.26 13.30 -5.03
C PRO A 232 11.28 13.19 -3.86
N LEU A 233 10.50 14.26 -3.63
CA LEU A 233 9.50 14.32 -2.54
C LEU A 233 8.53 13.13 -2.59
N PHE A 234 8.12 12.68 -3.78
CA PHE A 234 7.25 11.51 -3.94
C PHE A 234 7.82 10.25 -3.25
N HIS A 235 9.14 10.04 -3.27
CA HIS A 235 9.74 8.88 -2.61
C HIS A 235 9.65 8.98 -1.08
N SER A 236 9.61 10.20 -0.53
CA SER A 236 9.37 10.40 0.91
C SER A 236 7.89 10.20 1.27
N LEU A 237 6.97 10.55 0.37
CA LEU A 237 5.54 10.21 0.48
C LEU A 237 5.37 8.69 0.49
N ALA A 238 5.89 8.00 -0.52
CA ALA A 238 5.80 6.55 -0.65
C ALA A 238 6.51 5.82 0.49
N GLY A 239 7.61 6.39 1.00
CA GLY A 239 8.25 5.92 2.22
C GLY A 239 7.35 6.07 3.45
N SER A 240 6.70 7.23 3.60
CA SER A 240 5.85 7.52 4.76
C SER A 240 4.56 6.72 4.77
N PHE A 241 4.01 6.42 3.59
CA PHE A 241 2.85 5.55 3.43
C PHE A 241 2.96 4.25 4.23
N HIS A 242 4.12 3.57 4.18
CA HIS A 242 4.33 2.31 4.90
C HIS A 242 4.24 2.47 6.42
N TYR A 243 4.63 3.62 6.97
CA TYR A 243 4.50 3.89 8.41
C TYR A 243 3.07 4.26 8.82
N LEU A 244 2.25 4.76 7.90
CA LEU A 244 0.86 5.10 8.20
C LEU A 244 0.03 3.87 8.60
N PHE A 245 0.30 2.68 8.05
CA PHE A 245 -0.38 1.45 8.47
C PHE A 245 -0.09 1.12 9.93
N ASN A 246 1.17 1.28 10.34
CA ASN A 246 1.60 1.05 11.71
C ASN A 246 0.89 2.02 12.64
N HIS A 247 0.81 3.29 12.26
CA HIS A 247 0.06 4.31 13.00
C HIS A 247 -1.44 3.97 13.13
N GLU A 248 -2.11 3.64 12.02
CA GLU A 248 -3.54 3.32 12.02
C GLU A 248 -3.85 2.07 12.84
N HIS A 249 -3.03 1.03 12.73
CA HIS A 249 -3.17 -0.20 13.51
C HIS A 249 -2.95 0.04 15.01
N ALA A 250 -1.90 0.77 15.37
CA ALA A 250 -1.58 1.07 16.77
C ALA A 250 -2.38 2.25 17.35
N ARG A 251 -3.31 2.83 16.57
CA ARG A 251 -4.12 4.00 16.96
C ARG A 251 -3.26 5.20 17.40
N ARG A 252 -2.16 5.45 16.69
CA ARG A 252 -1.22 6.54 16.99
C ARG A 252 -1.48 7.76 16.10
N PRO A 253 -1.52 8.97 16.67
CA PRO A 253 -1.74 10.19 15.89
C PRO A 253 -0.56 10.51 14.98
N LEU A 254 -0.83 11.23 13.89
CA LEU A 254 0.20 11.86 13.07
C LEU A 254 0.64 13.17 13.72
N ARG A 255 1.95 13.46 13.68
CA ARG A 255 2.50 14.68 14.28
C ARG A 255 2.13 15.94 13.48
N PHE A 256 2.18 15.87 12.15
CA PHE A 256 1.97 17.01 11.25
C PHE A 256 1.03 16.67 10.07
N PRO A 257 -0.25 16.32 10.34
CA PRO A 257 -1.18 15.92 9.27
C PRO A 257 -1.47 17.04 8.27
N SER A 258 -1.49 18.31 8.68
CA SER A 258 -1.68 19.44 7.75
C SER A 258 -0.56 19.55 6.71
N ALA A 259 0.70 19.40 7.14
CA ALA A 259 1.86 19.43 6.25
C ALA A 259 1.87 18.25 5.26
N MET A 260 1.39 17.09 5.69
CA MET A 260 1.22 15.92 4.82
C MET A 260 0.18 16.19 3.72
N ILE A 261 -0.96 16.81 4.06
CA ILE A 261 -1.98 17.24 3.07
C ILE A 261 -1.36 18.21 2.06
N ASP A 262 -0.64 19.23 2.53
CA ASP A 262 0.02 20.21 1.66
C ASP A 262 1.02 19.56 0.70
N SER A 263 1.80 18.59 1.19
CA SER A 263 2.75 17.84 0.38
C SER A 263 2.07 16.97 -0.68
N CYS A 264 0.99 16.25 -0.31
CA CYS A 264 0.23 15.43 -1.26
C CYS A 264 -0.38 16.28 -2.38
N LEU A 265 -0.99 17.43 -2.02
CA LEU A 265 -1.56 18.36 -3.00
C LEU A 265 -0.49 18.95 -3.92
N ARG A 266 0.68 19.32 -3.36
CA ARG A 266 1.82 19.82 -4.14
C ARG A 266 2.35 18.80 -5.14
N ILE A 267 2.54 17.54 -4.72
CA ILE A 267 3.00 16.45 -5.58
C ILE A 267 2.11 16.34 -6.82
N ARG A 268 0.78 16.39 -6.62
CA ARG A 268 -0.20 16.30 -7.69
C ARG A 268 -0.18 17.53 -8.58
N ALA A 269 -0.26 18.73 -7.99
CA ALA A 269 -0.31 19.99 -8.72
C ALA A 269 0.94 20.26 -9.58
N GLN A 270 2.11 19.80 -9.12
CA GLN A 270 3.39 19.97 -9.82
C GLN A 270 3.81 18.75 -10.65
N ASN A 271 2.93 17.75 -10.80
CA ASN A 271 3.18 16.52 -11.54
C ASN A 271 4.52 15.84 -11.16
N GLN A 272 4.83 15.77 -9.86
CA GLN A 272 6.12 15.25 -9.37
C GLN A 272 6.28 13.73 -9.55
N HIS A 273 5.21 13.04 -9.94
CA HIS A 273 5.22 11.64 -10.35
C HIS A 273 4.34 11.48 -11.62
N PRO A 274 4.90 11.55 -12.84
CA PRO A 274 4.12 11.67 -14.08
C PRO A 274 3.16 10.54 -14.40
N THR A 275 3.38 9.34 -13.84
CA THR A 275 2.52 8.17 -14.06
C THR A 275 1.40 8.04 -13.02
N LEU A 276 1.33 8.93 -12.04
CA LEU A 276 0.36 8.87 -10.94
C LEU A 276 -1.08 8.92 -11.47
N GLY A 277 -1.83 7.84 -11.30
CA GLY A 277 -3.20 7.72 -11.81
C GLY A 277 -3.30 7.20 -13.24
N ALA A 278 -2.18 6.79 -13.85
CA ALA A 278 -2.10 6.24 -15.20
C ALA A 278 -1.29 4.94 -15.25
N ALA A 279 -1.13 4.26 -14.11
CA ALA A 279 -0.42 3.00 -14.00
C ALA A 279 -1.13 2.01 -13.07
N VAL A 280 -0.87 0.72 -13.27
CA VAL A 280 -1.18 -0.32 -12.27
C VAL A 280 0.07 -0.46 -11.39
N SER A 281 0.11 0.30 -10.29
CA SER A 281 1.27 0.36 -9.39
C SER A 281 0.87 0.65 -7.94
N PHE A 282 1.86 0.78 -7.05
CA PHE A 282 1.65 1.21 -5.66
C PHE A 282 1.57 2.74 -5.51
N ALA A 283 2.11 3.50 -6.47
CA ALA A 283 2.16 4.96 -6.38
C ALA A 283 0.76 5.58 -6.17
N GLU A 284 -0.27 4.99 -6.78
CA GLU A 284 -1.64 5.42 -6.64
C GLU A 284 -2.16 5.27 -5.21
N VAL A 285 -1.95 4.11 -4.57
CA VAL A 285 -2.38 3.90 -3.18
C VAL A 285 -1.52 4.73 -2.22
N ASP A 286 -0.21 4.87 -2.48
CA ASP A 286 0.68 5.68 -1.64
C ASP A 286 0.12 7.10 -1.47
N TRP A 287 -0.28 7.73 -2.58
CA TRP A 287 -0.80 9.09 -2.59
C TRP A 287 -2.21 9.19 -1.99
N VAL A 288 -3.14 8.32 -2.42
CA VAL A 288 -4.53 8.34 -1.92
C VAL A 288 -4.56 8.09 -0.42
N TYR A 289 -3.77 7.13 0.07
CA TYR A 289 -3.75 6.75 1.48
C TYR A 289 -3.15 7.85 2.35
N CYS A 290 -2.01 8.45 1.95
CA CYS A 290 -1.45 9.59 2.67
C CYS A 290 -2.45 10.75 2.80
N LEU A 291 -3.06 11.15 1.69
CA LEU A 291 -4.00 12.27 1.68
C LEU A 291 -5.24 11.99 2.53
N THR A 292 -5.83 10.80 2.40
CA THR A 292 -7.04 10.42 3.14
C THR A 292 -6.78 10.25 4.63
N ARG A 293 -5.69 9.60 5.04
CA ARG A 293 -5.37 9.40 6.48
C ARG A 293 -5.03 10.72 7.17
N ALA A 294 -4.29 11.61 6.53
CA ALA A 294 -4.05 12.93 7.07
C ALA A 294 -5.35 13.74 7.20
N SER A 295 -6.22 13.71 6.17
CA SER A 295 -7.52 14.42 6.18
C SER A 295 -8.52 13.88 7.21
N ARG A 296 -8.37 12.62 7.67
CA ARG A 296 -9.18 12.07 8.78
C ARG A 296 -8.79 12.68 10.14
N GLN A 297 -7.55 13.14 10.28
CA GLN A 297 -7.02 13.67 11.55
C GLN A 297 -7.01 15.20 11.62
N CYS A 298 -7.18 15.91 10.50
CA CYS A 298 -7.36 17.38 10.51
C CYS A 298 -8.22 17.90 9.34
N ALA A 299 -8.88 19.04 9.55
CA ALA A 299 -9.75 19.67 8.54
C ALA A 299 -8.99 20.61 7.56
N HIS A 300 -7.66 20.67 7.66
CA HIS A 300 -6.83 21.55 6.84
C HIS A 300 -7.05 21.28 5.35
N ARG A 301 -7.44 22.31 4.59
CA ARG A 301 -7.72 22.23 3.14
C ARG A 301 -8.64 21.07 2.73
N PHE A 302 -9.56 20.67 3.61
CA PHE A 302 -10.42 19.50 3.40
C PHE A 302 -11.18 19.54 2.07
N ALA A 303 -11.75 20.69 1.71
CA ALA A 303 -12.49 20.85 0.44
C ALA A 303 -11.59 20.64 -0.79
N GLU A 304 -10.35 21.10 -0.72
CA GLU A 304 -9.37 20.95 -1.81
C GLU A 304 -8.85 19.52 -1.89
N ALA A 305 -8.56 18.88 -0.75
CA ALA A 305 -8.22 17.45 -0.69
C ALA A 305 -9.33 16.58 -1.31
N GLN A 306 -10.60 16.89 -0.98
CA GLN A 306 -11.75 16.21 -1.56
C GLN A 306 -11.90 16.45 -3.06
N ALA A 307 -11.61 17.66 -3.56
CA ALA A 307 -11.61 17.94 -4.99
C ALA A 307 -10.52 17.14 -5.71
N ALA A 308 -9.28 17.16 -5.19
CA ALA A 308 -8.16 16.42 -5.75
C ALA A 308 -8.41 14.90 -5.78
N LEU A 309 -9.03 14.33 -4.73
CA LEU A 309 -9.42 12.92 -4.72
C LEU A 309 -10.47 12.59 -5.78
N ARG A 310 -11.47 13.46 -6.01
CA ARG A 310 -12.50 13.25 -7.03
C ARG A 310 -11.93 13.29 -8.45
N GLU A 311 -11.06 14.26 -8.72
CA GLU A 311 -10.36 14.38 -9.99
C GLU A 311 -9.48 13.15 -10.24
N PHE A 312 -8.68 12.75 -9.25
CA PHE A 312 -7.86 11.56 -9.31
C PHE A 312 -8.69 10.28 -9.53
N ALA A 313 -9.78 10.11 -8.78
CA ALA A 313 -10.66 8.96 -8.92
C ALA A 313 -11.27 8.87 -10.32
N ALA A 314 -11.63 10.02 -10.90
CA ALA A 314 -12.17 10.08 -12.24
C ALA A 314 -11.15 9.60 -13.28
N GLU A 315 -9.96 10.20 -13.29
CA GLU A 315 -8.87 9.84 -14.20
C GLU A 315 -8.46 8.37 -14.04
N TYR A 316 -8.28 7.92 -12.80
CA TYR A 316 -7.77 6.59 -12.53
C TYR A 316 -8.77 5.49 -12.91
N CYS A 317 -10.05 5.69 -12.58
CA CYS A 317 -11.08 4.74 -12.97
C CYS A 317 -11.23 4.65 -14.49
N ASP A 318 -11.18 5.78 -15.21
CA ASP A 318 -11.27 5.80 -16.67
C ASP A 318 -10.06 5.08 -17.31
N PHE A 319 -8.86 5.26 -16.75
CA PHE A 319 -7.66 4.51 -17.14
C PHE A 319 -7.86 2.99 -16.96
N LEU A 320 -8.33 2.53 -15.78
CA LEU A 320 -8.50 1.10 -15.50
C LEU A 320 -9.57 0.47 -16.40
N LEU A 321 -10.67 1.17 -16.65
CA LEU A 321 -11.73 0.70 -17.56
C LEU A 321 -11.22 0.57 -18.99
N MET A 322 -10.43 1.55 -19.46
CA MET A 322 -9.78 1.49 -20.76
C MET A 322 -8.81 0.31 -20.84
N LEU A 323 -7.95 0.13 -19.83
CA LEU A 323 -7.00 -0.98 -19.76
C LEU A 323 -7.69 -2.34 -19.90
N VAL A 324 -8.78 -2.56 -19.15
CA VAL A 324 -9.54 -3.82 -19.20
C VAL A 324 -10.22 -4.02 -20.56
N ARG A 325 -10.81 -2.97 -21.13
CA ARG A 325 -11.45 -3.03 -22.45
C ARG A 325 -10.44 -3.37 -23.55
N ASP A 326 -9.28 -2.73 -23.53
CA ASP A 326 -8.26 -2.87 -24.55
C ASP A 326 -7.60 -4.27 -24.45
N ALA A 327 -7.30 -4.73 -23.24
CA ALA A 327 -6.82 -6.09 -23.00
C ALA A 327 -7.81 -7.16 -23.51
N ARG A 328 -9.11 -6.97 -23.24
CA ARG A 328 -10.17 -7.86 -23.75
C ARG A 328 -10.21 -7.88 -25.28
N THR A 329 -10.11 -6.71 -25.91
CA THR A 329 -10.09 -6.57 -27.39
C THR A 329 -8.89 -7.29 -27.99
N GLN A 330 -7.77 -7.28 -27.29
CA GLN A 330 -6.50 -7.91 -27.69
C GLN A 330 -6.40 -9.39 -27.28
N GLY A 331 -7.41 -9.95 -26.61
CA GLY A 331 -7.40 -11.35 -26.17
C GLY A 331 -6.32 -11.67 -25.14
N ARG A 332 -5.87 -10.68 -24.36
CA ARG A 332 -4.82 -10.84 -23.34
C ARG A 332 -5.34 -10.52 -21.93
N PRO A 333 -4.72 -11.06 -20.86
CA PRO A 333 -5.06 -10.66 -19.50
C PRO A 333 -4.72 -9.15 -19.29
N PRO A 334 -5.59 -8.39 -18.61
CA PRO A 334 -5.30 -6.99 -18.27
C PRO A 334 -4.26 -6.85 -17.15
N PHE A 335 -4.12 -7.88 -16.31
CA PHE A 335 -3.23 -7.90 -15.16
C PHE A 335 -2.34 -9.15 -15.20
N GLU A 336 -1.03 -8.95 -15.12
CA GLU A 336 -0.02 -10.02 -15.21
C GLU A 336 0.89 -10.13 -13.96
N ASP A 337 0.76 -9.21 -13.00
CA ASP A 337 1.45 -9.26 -11.70
C ASP A 337 0.41 -9.08 -10.59
N LEU A 338 0.21 -10.12 -9.76
CA LEU A 338 -0.72 -10.06 -8.63
C LEU A 338 -0.34 -8.96 -7.64
N HIS A 339 0.94 -8.63 -7.52
CA HIS A 339 1.40 -7.66 -6.54
C HIS A 339 0.96 -6.24 -6.92
N THR A 340 1.18 -5.83 -8.18
CA THR A 340 0.71 -4.51 -8.62
C THR A 340 -0.81 -4.45 -8.77
N LEU A 341 -1.45 -5.58 -9.11
CA LEU A 341 -2.91 -5.70 -9.04
C LEU A 341 -3.44 -5.43 -7.63
N PHE A 342 -2.75 -5.96 -6.61
CA PHE A 342 -3.12 -5.74 -5.22
C PHE A 342 -3.01 -4.25 -4.82
N GLY A 343 -1.91 -3.57 -5.18
CA GLY A 343 -1.74 -2.13 -4.96
C GLY A 343 -2.86 -1.30 -5.62
N MET A 344 -3.21 -1.61 -6.87
CA MET A 344 -4.31 -0.96 -7.59
C MET A 344 -5.66 -1.12 -6.87
N LEU A 345 -5.98 -2.34 -6.42
CA LEU A 345 -7.23 -2.60 -5.72
C LEU A 345 -7.30 -1.90 -4.37
N CYS A 346 -6.17 -1.72 -3.67
CA CYS A 346 -6.13 -0.90 -2.47
C CYS A 346 -6.45 0.56 -2.77
N ALA A 347 -5.86 1.14 -3.81
CA ALA A 347 -6.18 2.51 -4.23
C ALA A 347 -7.68 2.65 -4.54
N LEU A 348 -8.25 1.70 -5.27
CA LEU A 348 -9.67 1.72 -5.62
C LEU A 348 -10.59 1.59 -4.39
N ALA A 349 -10.25 0.72 -3.44
CA ALA A 349 -11.00 0.56 -2.19
C ALA A 349 -10.94 1.81 -1.31
N GLU A 350 -9.76 2.43 -1.20
CA GLU A 350 -9.58 3.70 -0.48
C GLU A 350 -10.41 4.82 -1.10
N LEU A 351 -10.39 4.96 -2.43
CA LEU A 351 -11.21 5.93 -3.14
C LEU A 351 -12.71 5.66 -2.96
N GLN A 352 -13.15 4.40 -3.05
CA GLN A 352 -14.57 4.06 -2.89
C GLN A 352 -15.08 4.44 -1.49
N THR A 353 -14.23 4.30 -0.46
CA THR A 353 -14.58 4.69 0.91
C THR A 353 -14.52 6.20 1.09
N ALA A 354 -13.49 6.86 0.55
CA ALA A 354 -13.30 8.31 0.70
C ALA A 354 -14.33 9.13 -0.10
N LEU A 355 -14.90 8.57 -1.17
CA LEU A 355 -15.83 9.23 -2.08
C LEU A 355 -17.11 8.41 -2.28
N PRO A 356 -18.01 8.38 -1.28
CA PRO A 356 -19.26 7.62 -1.37
C PRO A 356 -20.08 7.98 -2.60
N GLY A 357 -20.49 6.97 -3.36
CA GLY A 357 -21.30 7.13 -4.58
C GLY A 357 -20.51 7.45 -5.85
N THR A 358 -19.20 7.66 -5.79
CA THR A 358 -18.37 7.89 -6.99
C THR A 358 -17.97 6.60 -7.70
N ILE A 359 -17.74 5.51 -6.95
CA ILE A 359 -17.33 4.21 -7.49
C ILE A 359 -18.36 3.15 -7.11
N ARG A 360 -18.85 2.39 -8.08
CA ARG A 360 -19.81 1.30 -7.90
C ARG A 360 -19.21 -0.04 -8.29
N THR A 361 -19.40 -1.03 -7.42
CA THR A 361 -19.09 -2.44 -7.63
C THR A 361 -20.26 -3.26 -7.08
N ALA A 362 -20.45 -4.51 -7.53
CA ALA A 362 -21.53 -5.36 -7.04
C ALA A 362 -21.42 -5.66 -5.54
N ARG A 363 -20.19 -5.75 -5.04
CA ARG A 363 -19.85 -5.82 -3.62
C ARG A 363 -18.96 -4.63 -3.27
N PRO A 364 -19.22 -3.90 -2.16
CA PRO A 364 -18.29 -2.89 -1.68
C PRO A 364 -16.90 -3.48 -1.49
N LEU A 365 -15.88 -2.75 -1.92
CA LEU A 365 -14.48 -3.11 -1.74
C LEU A 365 -14.10 -2.91 -0.27
N HIS A 366 -13.43 -3.90 0.31
CA HIS A 366 -13.00 -3.82 1.70
C HIS A 366 -11.65 -3.12 1.83
N LEU A 367 -11.54 -2.22 2.80
CA LEU A 367 -10.26 -1.59 3.19
C LEU A 367 -9.39 -2.60 3.92
N VAL A 368 -8.70 -3.42 3.16
CA VAL A 368 -7.82 -4.44 3.72
C VAL A 368 -6.77 -3.78 4.63
N LEU A 369 -6.23 -2.62 4.26
CA LEU A 369 -5.22 -1.83 5.00
C LEU A 369 -5.69 -1.36 6.38
N ASP A 370 -7.01 -1.30 6.62
CA ASP A 370 -7.56 -1.00 7.95
C ASP A 370 -7.64 -2.25 8.85
N ARG A 371 -7.53 -3.47 8.29
CA ARG A 371 -7.57 -4.74 9.04
C ARG A 371 -6.19 -5.17 9.57
N ARG A 372 -5.08 -4.75 8.93
CA ARG A 372 -3.72 -5.19 9.29
C ARG A 372 -2.63 -4.19 8.83
N PRO A 373 -1.50 -4.10 9.55
CA PRO A 373 -0.53 -3.01 9.42
C PRO A 373 0.47 -3.12 8.25
N PHE A 374 0.17 -3.76 7.10
CA PHE A 374 1.15 -3.86 6.00
C PHE A 374 0.57 -4.24 4.63
N ILE A 375 1.38 -4.04 3.57
CA ILE A 375 1.16 -4.36 2.15
C ILE A 375 2.47 -4.72 1.44
#